data_AF-A0A6L7ACV5-F1
#
_entry.id   AF-A0A6L7ACV5-F1
#
_cell.length_a   1.000
_cell.length_b   1.000
_cell.length_c   1.000
_cell.angle_alpha   90.00
_cell.angle_beta   90.00
_cell.angle_gamma   90.00
#
_symmetry.space_group_name_H-M   'P 1'
#
loop_
_entity.id
_entity.type
_entity.pdbx_description
1 polymer ?
#
loop_
_entity_poly.entity_id
_entity_poly.type
_entity_poly.pdbx_seq_one_letter_code
_entity_poly.pdbx_strand_id
1 'polypeptide(L)' 'MAYLVAVTACVSGVAHTYMAAERLEKLCQLEKWGVSIETQGALGTENRLADEDI' A
#
# COMPACT_ATOMS: atom_id res chain seq x y z
N MET A 1 6.09 -11.98 14.22
CA MET A 1 6.00 -10.62 13.65
C MET A 1 5.77 -10.82 12.16
N ALA A 2 4.62 -10.39 11.64
CA ALA A 2 4.26 -10.61 10.24
C ALA A 2 4.71 -9.42 9.39
N TYR A 3 5.00 -9.69 8.11
CA TYR A 3 5.30 -8.69 7.10
C TYR A 3 4.20 -8.76 6.03
N LEU A 4 3.55 -7.63 5.75
CA LEU A 4 2.43 -7.53 4.83
C LEU A 4 2.86 -6.74 3.58
N VAL A 5 2.63 -7.29 2.40
CA VAL A 5 2.67 -6.54 1.15
C VAL A 5 1.26 -6.27 0.66
N ALA A 6 1.02 -5.07 0.16
CA ALA A 6 -0.27 -4.68 -0.37
C ALA A 6 -0.14 -3.82 -1.63
N VAL A 7 -1.15 -3.91 -2.51
CA VAL A 7 -1.30 -3.00 -3.64
C VAL A 7 -2.66 -2.32 -3.50
N THR A 8 -2.70 -0.99 -3.50
CA THR A 8 -3.95 -0.24 -3.55
C THR A 8 -4.13 0.35 -4.94
N ALA A 9 -5.32 0.15 -5.52
CA ALA A 9 -5.61 0.62 -6.87
C ALA A 9 -7.06 1.10 -6.98
N CYS A 10 -7.26 2.28 -7.54
CA CYS A 10 -8.57 2.82 -7.88
C CYS A 10 -8.51 3.38 -9.29
N VAL A 11 -9.52 3.11 -10.12
CA VAL A 11 -9.55 3.55 -11.53
C VAL A 11 -9.42 5.05 -11.71
N SER A 12 -9.94 5.85 -10.78
CA SER A 12 -9.73 7.31 -10.76
C SER A 12 -8.37 7.70 -10.18
N GLY A 13 -7.83 6.85 -9.30
CA GLY A 13 -6.43 6.87 -8.87
C GLY A 13 -5.94 8.13 -8.18
N VAL A 14 -6.82 8.84 -7.47
CA VAL A 14 -6.51 10.12 -6.81
C VAL A 14 -6.84 10.17 -5.32
N ALA A 15 -7.94 9.56 -4.87
CA ALA A 15 -8.37 9.63 -3.46
C ALA A 15 -8.34 8.26 -2.79
N HIS A 16 -9.12 7.30 -3.29
CA HIS A 16 -9.26 5.99 -2.65
C HIS A 16 -7.97 5.17 -2.62
N THR A 17 -7.06 5.34 -3.59
CA THR A 17 -5.75 4.68 -3.62
C THR A 17 -4.93 5.03 -2.37
N TYR A 18 -4.76 6.34 -2.10
CA TYR A 18 -3.98 6.81 -0.94
C TYR A 18 -4.72 6.63 0.38
N MET A 19 -6.04 6.85 0.41
CA MET A 19 -6.86 6.61 1.62
C MET A 19 -6.78 5.14 2.06
N ALA A 20 -6.80 4.20 1.12
CA ALA A 20 -6.66 2.78 1.43
C ALA A 20 -5.25 2.47 1.96
N ALA A 21 -4.21 3.01 1.33
CA ALA A 21 -2.82 2.80 1.74
C ALA A 21 -2.56 3.32 3.16
N GLU A 22 -2.94 4.58 3.44
CA GLU A 22 -2.78 5.19 4.76
C GLU A 22 -3.52 4.41 5.86
N ARG A 23 -4.72 3.89 5.55
CA ARG A 23 -5.49 3.09 6.51
C ARG A 23 -4.81 1.75 6.80
N LEU A 24 -4.25 1.09 5.78
CA LEU A 24 -3.49 -0.15 5.93
C LEU A 24 -2.22 0.07 6.76
N GLU A 25 -1.47 1.15 6.52
CA GLU A 25 -0.29 1.49 7.32
C GLU A 25 -0.64 1.67 8.79
N LYS A 26 -1.70 2.43 9.09
CA LYS A 26 -2.17 2.64 10.47
C LYS A 26 -2.56 1.32 11.15
N LEU A 27 -3.23 0.42 10.46
CA LEU A 27 -3.59 -0.90 11.01
C LEU A 27 -2.35 -1.75 11.28
N CYS A 28 -1.39 -1.78 10.35
CA CYS A 28 -0.14 -2.52 10.52
C CYS A 28 0.70 -1.95 11.68
N GLN A 29 0.71 -0.63 11.87
CA GLN A 29 1.36 0.01 13.03
C GLN A 29 0.71 -0.42 14.36
N LEU A 30 -0.62 -0.51 14.42
CA LEU A 30 -1.34 -0.97 15.62
C LEU A 30 -1.04 -2.44 15.94
N GLU A 31 -1.00 -3.29 14.91
CA GLU A 31 -0.71 -4.72 15.03
C GLU A 31 0.80 -5.04 15.13
N LYS A 32 1.67 -4.01 15.02
CA LYS A 32 3.14 -4.12 14.98
C LYS A 32 3.63 -5.04 13.85
N TRP A 33 2.99 -4.97 12.70
CA TRP A 33 3.39 -5.66 11.48
C TRP A 33 4.21 -4.72 10.60
N GLY A 34 5.24 -5.25 9.94
CA GLY A 34 5.89 -4.52 8.86
C GLY A 34 4.96 -4.50 7.64
N VAL A 35 4.96 -3.40 6.90
CA VAL A 35 4.13 -3.28 5.69
C VAL A 35 4.84 -2.51 4.59
N SER A 36 4.70 -2.98 3.35
CA SER A 36 5.04 -2.24 2.14
C SER A 36 3.80 -2.15 1.25
N ILE A 37 3.48 -0.94 0.78
CA ILE A 37 2.27 -0.70 0.00
C ILE A 37 2.63 -0.01 -1.31
N GLU A 38 2.31 -0.67 -2.42
CA GLU A 38 2.36 -0.08 -3.76
C GLU A 38 1.03 0.61 -4.07
N THR A 39 1.08 1.83 -4.57
CA THR A 39 -0.09 2.61 -4.97
C THR A 39 -0.16 2.70 -6.48
N GLN A 40 -1.28 2.29 -7.07
CA GLN A 40 -1.53 2.37 -8.51
C GLN A 40 -2.71 3.30 -8.77
N GLY A 41 -2.42 4.44 -9.39
CA GLY A 41 -3.40 5.47 -9.69
C GLY A 41 -3.33 5.99 -11.12
N ALA A 42 -4.11 7.04 -11.40
CA ALA A 42 -4.14 7.69 -12.71
C ALA A 42 -2.82 8.44 -13.00
N LEU A 43 -2.07 8.76 -11.94
CA LEU A 43 -0.73 9.34 -12.01
C LEU A 43 0.37 8.30 -12.24
N GLY A 44 0.02 7.00 -12.24
CA GLY A 44 0.95 5.89 -12.38
C GLY A 44 1.11 5.07 -11.11
N THR A 45 2.19 4.28 -11.07
CA THR A 45 2.57 3.45 -9.92
C THR A 45 3.59 4.19 -9.06
N GLU A 46 3.33 4.28 -7.75
CA GLU A 46 4.28 4.78 -6.75
C GLU A 46 4.57 3.68 -5.73
N ASN A 47 5.74 3.78 -5.07
CA ASN A 47 6.21 2.78 -4.09
C ASN A 47 6.14 1.34 -4.62
N ARG A 48 6.56 1.18 -5.88
CA ARG A 48 6.54 -0.11 -6.57
C ARG A 48 7.27 -1.16 -5.73
N LEU A 49 6.60 -2.27 -5.47
CA LEU A 49 7.18 -3.41 -4.75
C LEU A 49 8.25 -4.06 -5.62
N ALA A 50 9.36 -4.43 -4.99
CA ALA A 50 10.36 -5.27 -5.63
C ALA A 50 9.96 -6.75 -5.52
N ASP A 51 10.47 -7.58 -6.42
CA ASP A 51 10.28 -9.04 -6.34
C ASP A 51 10.86 -9.62 -5.03
N GLU A 52 11.77 -8.89 -4.39
CA GLU A 52 12.41 -9.21 -3.11
C GLU A 52 11.49 -8.98 -1.90
N ASP A 53 10.42 -8.18 -2.06
CA ASP A 53 9.47 -7.86 -0.99
C ASP A 53 8.34 -8.91 -0.85
N ILE A 54 8.18 -9.82 -1.82
CA ILE A 54 7.05 -10.75 -1.98
C ILE A 54 7.36 -12.16 -1.46
#